data_AF-A0A7C5ITL3-F1
#
_entry.id   AF-A0A7C5ITL3-F1
#
_cell.length_a   1.000
_cell.length_b   1.000
_cell.length_c   1.000
_cell.angle_alpha   90.00
_cell.angle_beta   90.00
_cell.angle_gamma   90.00
#
_symmetry.space_group_name_H-M   'P 1'
#
loop_
_entity.id
_entity.type
_entity.pdbx_description
1 polymer ?
#
loop_
_entity_poly.entity_id
_entity_poly.type
_entity_poly.pdbx_seq_one_letter_code
_entity_poly.pdbx_strand_id
1 'polypeptide(L)'
;MMRRLGMGDTVLWVENLSKQFQKSGESSGVIDALQDISFTLKAGEVCGIIGSNGAGKSTLLKILSEITPPTSGRVRYRGGFTSILNVGTGFHPDLTGRENIFLKGQLLGMTRRDIERKFDEIVAFSGIESFLGSQVKHYSDGMYLRLAFSVAFHSPAALLYLDEVVSVGDAQFRIKAHEKVREVIRNGTTIVMVSHQMSEITDLCTQVAFLEKGRLEMIGATMPVVETYMDRVLAGIGKELIPSEKGFYKVHEVEVSAVGKPKDAEIWVGEAIEIRVDIEKFVAGISMELVLFLVDINGFKILTDSYGMRKNYKPIITESGRFQISATIPANLLNRGIYRIHLTVCRNENEVLDHFMDAVSFQVRMPAEERDEIRFFSINSVLRVPLKWEFQNE
;
A
#
# COMPACT_ATOMS: atom_id res chain seq x y z
N MET A 1 26.94 -3.28 42.16
CA MET A 1 25.97 -2.24 41.77
C MET A 1 26.49 -1.54 40.51
N MET A 2 26.34 -2.20 39.35
CA MET A 2 26.70 -1.64 38.04
C MET A 2 25.42 -1.07 37.41
N ARG A 3 25.49 0.20 37.02
CA ARG A 3 24.39 0.97 36.41
C ARG A 3 23.86 0.26 35.16
N ARG A 4 22.59 -0.15 35.20
CA ARG A 4 21.77 -0.45 34.02
C ARG A 4 21.67 0.81 33.17
N LEU A 5 22.35 0.85 32.04
CA LEU A 5 21.98 1.73 30.92
C LEU A 5 20.58 1.32 30.48
N GLY A 6 19.65 2.28 30.46
CA GLY A 6 18.22 2.03 30.22
C GLY A 6 17.95 1.35 28.87
N MET A 7 17.51 0.10 28.90
CA MET A 7 16.98 -0.58 27.71
C MET A 7 15.47 -0.38 27.72
N GLY A 8 14.99 0.60 26.93
CA GLY A 8 13.57 0.95 26.79
C GLY A 8 12.70 -0.12 26.09
N ASP A 9 11.49 0.28 25.69
CA ASP A 9 10.41 -0.54 25.10
C ASP A 9 10.71 -1.13 23.70
N THR A 10 11.98 -1.17 23.29
CA THR A 10 12.41 -1.74 22.00
C THR A 10 12.30 -3.26 22.00
N VAL A 11 11.76 -3.81 20.91
CA VAL A 11 11.55 -5.26 20.72
C VAL A 11 12.33 -5.84 19.54
N LEU A 12 12.77 -5.00 18.59
CA LEU A 12 13.59 -5.39 17.43
C LEU A 12 14.77 -4.42 17.27
N TRP A 13 15.96 -4.97 17.08
CA TRP A 13 17.17 -4.24 16.69
C TRP A 13 17.76 -4.87 15.43
N VAL A 14 18.00 -4.05 14.42
CA VAL A 14 18.71 -4.40 13.19
C VAL A 14 19.94 -3.52 13.11
N GLU A 15 21.12 -4.12 13.04
CA GLU A 15 22.40 -3.42 13.15
C GLU A 15 23.33 -3.83 12.00
N ASN A 16 23.61 -2.86 11.13
CA ASN A 16 24.56 -2.93 10.00
C ASN A 16 24.31 -4.16 9.10
N LEU A 17 23.04 -4.49 8.89
CA LEU A 17 22.62 -5.72 8.24
C LEU A 17 22.88 -5.65 6.73
N SER A 18 23.66 -6.60 6.22
CA SER A 18 23.94 -6.72 4.78
C SER A 18 23.73 -8.14 4.28
N LYS A 19 23.35 -8.27 3.01
CA LYS A 19 23.14 -9.56 2.34
C LYS A 19 23.65 -9.54 0.92
N GLN A 20 24.54 -10.48 0.64
CA GLN A 20 25.10 -10.76 -0.66
C GLN A 20 24.67 -12.14 -1.15
N PHE A 21 24.35 -12.26 -2.42
CA PHE A 21 24.13 -13.53 -3.11
C PHE A 21 25.20 -13.71 -4.19
N GLN A 22 25.69 -14.94 -4.35
CA GLN A 22 26.52 -15.30 -5.50
C GLN A 22 25.61 -15.50 -6.72
N LYS A 23 25.99 -14.93 -7.87
CA LYS A 23 25.35 -15.24 -9.15
C LYS A 23 25.71 -16.67 -9.58
N SER A 24 24.70 -17.43 -9.95
CA SER A 24 24.85 -18.73 -10.60
C SER A 24 24.86 -18.52 -12.13
N GLY A 25 25.97 -18.83 -12.83
CA GLY A 25 26.07 -18.75 -14.30
C GLY A 25 27.46 -18.38 -14.84
N GLU A 26 27.60 -18.21 -16.17
CA GLU A 26 28.87 -17.91 -16.88
C GLU A 26 29.54 -16.59 -16.47
N SER A 27 28.78 -15.67 -15.83
CA SER A 27 29.32 -14.44 -15.24
C SER A 27 29.31 -14.56 -13.71
N SER A 28 30.46 -14.98 -13.16
CA SER A 28 30.70 -14.94 -11.71
C SER A 28 30.60 -13.50 -11.20
N GLY A 29 29.77 -13.29 -10.19
CA GLY A 29 29.54 -11.96 -9.63
C GLY A 29 28.74 -12.02 -8.34
N VAL A 30 28.81 -10.94 -7.56
CA VAL A 30 28.06 -10.78 -6.31
C VAL A 30 26.90 -9.81 -6.56
N ILE A 31 25.72 -10.14 -6.03
CA ILE A 31 24.58 -9.23 -5.98
C ILE A 31 24.41 -8.79 -4.52
N ASP A 32 24.59 -7.48 -4.29
CA ASP A 32 24.28 -6.84 -3.01
C ASP A 32 22.76 -6.63 -2.91
N ALA A 33 22.08 -7.56 -2.22
CA ALA A 33 20.63 -7.47 -2.01
C ALA A 33 20.27 -6.52 -0.86
N LEU A 34 21.12 -6.42 0.16
CA LEU A 34 20.99 -5.46 1.27
C LEU A 34 22.36 -4.93 1.67
N GLN A 35 22.43 -3.66 2.03
CA GLN A 35 23.65 -2.93 2.34
C GLN A 35 23.41 -2.03 3.56
N ASP A 36 24.07 -2.38 4.67
CA ASP A 36 24.18 -1.57 5.89
C ASP A 36 22.83 -1.06 6.46
N ILE A 37 21.84 -1.97 6.55
CA ILE A 37 20.52 -1.65 7.09
C ILE A 37 20.58 -1.60 8.62
N SER A 38 20.17 -0.47 9.21
CA SER A 38 20.12 -0.27 10.67
C SER A 38 18.83 0.42 11.09
N PHE A 39 18.06 -0.19 11.99
CA PHE A 39 16.87 0.42 12.60
C PHE A 39 16.42 -0.35 13.85
N THR A 40 15.49 0.24 14.61
CA THR A 40 14.89 -0.39 15.79
C THR A 40 13.39 -0.19 15.80
N LEU A 41 12.62 -1.13 16.37
CA LEU A 41 11.18 -1.00 16.59
C LEU A 41 10.81 -1.20 18.05
N LYS A 42 9.85 -0.42 18.53
CA LYS A 42 9.26 -0.51 19.86
C LYS A 42 8.07 -1.45 19.90
N ALA A 43 7.72 -1.88 21.12
CA ALA A 43 6.52 -2.68 21.37
C ALA A 43 5.27 -1.95 20.86
N GLY A 44 4.40 -2.67 20.14
CA GLY A 44 3.16 -2.14 19.56
C GLY A 44 3.33 -1.33 18.26
N GLU A 45 4.55 -1.08 17.79
CA GLU A 45 4.75 -0.43 16.49
C GLU A 45 4.44 -1.39 15.33
N VAL A 46 3.81 -0.87 14.29
CA VAL A 46 3.58 -1.57 13.02
C VAL A 46 4.45 -0.92 11.97
N CYS A 47 5.46 -1.63 11.50
CA CYS A 47 6.43 -1.17 10.52
C CYS A 47 6.15 -1.77 9.14
N GLY A 48 5.77 -0.93 8.17
CA GLY A 48 5.71 -1.29 6.77
C GLY A 48 7.07 -1.18 6.10
N ILE A 49 7.44 -2.11 5.21
CA ILE A 49 8.64 -2.02 4.37
C ILE A 49 8.19 -1.78 2.93
N ILE A 50 8.53 -0.61 2.39
CA ILE A 50 8.18 -0.18 1.03
C ILE A 50 9.42 0.00 0.15
N GLY A 51 9.22 0.10 -1.16
CA GLY A 51 10.29 0.24 -2.15
C GLY A 51 9.95 -0.44 -3.48
N SER A 52 10.72 -0.14 -4.53
CA SER A 52 10.53 -0.73 -5.86
C SER A 52 10.78 -2.26 -5.89
N ASN A 53 10.42 -2.91 -6.98
CA ASN A 53 10.76 -4.31 -7.20
C ASN A 53 12.28 -4.47 -7.26
N GLY A 54 12.81 -5.47 -6.56
CA GLY A 54 14.25 -5.66 -6.42
C GLY A 54 14.93 -4.78 -5.37
N ALA A 55 14.20 -3.94 -4.62
CA ALA A 55 14.79 -3.09 -3.57
C ALA A 55 15.31 -3.86 -2.33
N GLY A 56 15.03 -5.17 -2.21
CA GLY A 56 15.49 -6.00 -1.09
C GLY A 56 14.44 -6.30 0.00
N LYS A 57 13.18 -5.86 -0.16
CA LYS A 57 12.09 -6.04 0.83
C LYS A 57 11.93 -7.48 1.33
N SER A 58 11.71 -8.43 0.42
CA SER A 58 11.52 -9.85 0.78
C SER A 58 12.81 -10.47 1.33
N THR A 59 13.98 -10.01 0.89
CA THR A 59 15.28 -10.45 1.44
C THR A 59 15.41 -10.00 2.90
N LEU A 60 15.07 -8.74 3.20
CA LEU A 60 15.08 -8.22 4.56
C LEU A 60 14.11 -9.01 5.43
N LEU A 61 12.87 -9.19 4.99
CA LEU A 61 11.85 -9.90 5.75
C LEU A 61 12.24 -11.37 6.03
N LYS A 62 12.87 -12.05 5.08
CA LYS A 62 13.42 -13.41 5.27
C LYS A 62 14.54 -13.46 6.30
N ILE A 63 15.41 -12.46 6.33
CA ILE A 63 16.49 -12.38 7.34
C ILE A 63 15.92 -12.09 8.72
N LEU A 64 14.98 -11.15 8.83
CA LEU A 64 14.30 -10.83 10.09
C LEU A 64 13.53 -12.04 10.64
N SER A 65 12.99 -12.89 9.76
CA SER A 65 12.30 -14.13 10.11
C SER A 65 13.23 -15.34 10.30
N GLU A 66 14.55 -15.15 10.33
CA GLU A 66 15.56 -16.21 10.47
C GLU A 66 15.54 -17.31 9.38
N ILE A 67 14.87 -17.08 8.24
CA ILE A 67 14.83 -18.04 7.12
C ILE A 67 16.16 -18.09 6.38
N THR A 68 16.87 -16.96 6.34
CA THR A 68 18.17 -16.86 5.66
C THR A 68 19.10 -16.02 6.50
N PRO A 69 20.34 -16.47 6.76
CA PRO A 69 21.29 -15.67 7.54
C PRO A 69 21.76 -14.45 6.74
N PRO A 70 22.06 -13.32 7.42
CA PRO A 70 22.73 -12.21 6.78
C PRO A 70 24.18 -12.57 6.40
N THR A 71 24.78 -11.78 5.50
CA THR A 71 26.21 -11.87 5.20
C THR A 71 27.04 -11.18 6.30
N SER A 72 26.53 -10.05 6.81
CA SER A 72 27.11 -9.32 7.94
C SER A 72 26.01 -8.55 8.69
N GLY A 73 26.35 -8.03 9.88
CA GLY A 73 25.41 -7.37 10.77
C GLY A 73 24.67 -8.34 11.68
N ARG A 74 23.71 -7.82 12.46
CA ARG A 74 22.99 -8.59 13.48
C ARG A 74 21.51 -8.18 13.55
N VAL A 75 20.66 -9.17 13.84
CA VAL A 75 19.26 -8.97 14.21
C VAL A 75 19.09 -9.48 15.64
N ARG A 76 18.45 -8.69 16.51
CA ARG A 76 18.11 -9.08 17.88
C ARG A 76 16.64 -8.78 18.12
N TYR A 77 15.94 -9.63 18.85
CA TYR A 77 14.54 -9.41 19.23
C TYR A 77 14.24 -9.89 20.66
N ARG A 78 13.10 -9.48 21.21
CA ARG A 78 12.58 -9.92 22.52
C ARG A 78 11.19 -10.52 22.37
N GLY A 79 10.88 -11.56 23.15
CA GLY A 79 9.52 -12.11 23.27
C GLY A 79 9.08 -13.07 22.15
N GLY A 80 10.04 -13.62 21.40
CA GLY A 80 9.77 -14.54 20.29
C GLY A 80 9.13 -13.84 19.08
N PHE A 81 9.13 -14.52 17.94
CA PHE A 81 8.45 -14.05 16.74
C PHE A 81 7.61 -15.15 16.08
N THR A 82 6.61 -14.75 15.31
CA THR A 82 5.91 -15.61 14.35
C THR A 82 6.07 -15.01 12.97
N SER A 83 6.35 -15.84 11.96
CA SER A 83 6.49 -15.40 10.58
C SER A 83 5.45 -16.07 9.70
N ILE A 84 4.72 -15.23 8.95
CA ILE A 84 3.67 -15.65 8.04
C ILE A 84 4.18 -15.85 6.59
N LEU A 85 5.48 -15.70 6.35
CA LEU A 85 6.14 -15.91 5.04
C LEU A 85 5.99 -17.34 4.49
N ASN A 86 5.91 -18.32 5.39
CA ASN A 86 5.87 -19.74 5.08
C ASN A 86 4.77 -20.42 5.91
N VAL A 87 3.61 -19.79 6.02
CA VAL A 87 2.48 -20.31 6.81
C VAL A 87 2.19 -21.77 6.49
N GLY A 88 2.26 -22.13 5.20
CA GLY A 88 2.07 -23.47 4.69
C GLY A 88 3.20 -24.47 4.93
N THR A 89 4.23 -24.20 5.73
CA THR A 89 5.25 -25.23 6.07
C THR A 89 4.96 -25.84 7.45
N GLY A 90 5.43 -27.05 7.73
CA GLY A 90 5.31 -27.66 9.05
C GLY A 90 3.96 -28.32 9.37
N PHE A 91 3.03 -28.40 8.40
CA PHE A 91 1.96 -29.39 8.45
C PHE A 91 2.49 -30.75 8.02
N HIS A 92 2.00 -31.81 8.67
CA HIS A 92 2.26 -33.18 8.28
C HIS A 92 1.11 -33.72 7.41
N PRO A 93 1.38 -34.19 6.18
CA PRO A 93 0.34 -34.55 5.21
C PRO A 93 -0.57 -35.69 5.67
N ASP A 94 -0.03 -36.65 6.43
CA ASP A 94 -0.79 -37.80 6.93
C ASP A 94 -1.51 -37.56 8.27
N LEU A 95 -1.33 -36.40 8.90
CA LEU A 95 -2.06 -36.04 10.10
C LEU A 95 -3.37 -35.33 9.74
N THR A 96 -4.37 -35.47 10.60
CA THR A 96 -5.65 -34.76 10.48
C THR A 96 -5.47 -33.26 10.69
N GLY A 97 -6.46 -32.46 10.28
CA GLY A 97 -6.46 -31.01 10.56
C GLY A 97 -6.33 -30.70 12.05
N ARG A 98 -7.05 -31.45 12.90
CA ARG A 98 -6.95 -31.32 14.36
C ARG A 98 -5.53 -31.59 14.86
N GLU A 99 -4.91 -32.72 14.48
CA GLU A 99 -3.55 -33.06 14.92
C GLU A 99 -2.53 -32.02 14.43
N ASN A 100 -2.72 -31.50 13.22
CA ASN A 100 -1.87 -30.47 12.68
C ASN A 100 -2.02 -29.11 13.39
N ILE A 101 -3.19 -28.75 13.92
CA ILE A 101 -3.34 -27.57 14.80
C ILE A 101 -2.40 -27.70 16.01
N PHE A 102 -2.37 -28.87 16.64
CA PHE A 102 -1.48 -29.13 17.77
C PHE A 102 0.00 -29.09 17.36
N LEU A 103 0.37 -29.78 16.29
CA LEU A 103 1.75 -29.82 15.79
C LEU A 103 2.25 -28.42 15.43
N LYS A 104 1.52 -27.70 14.57
CA LYS A 104 1.90 -26.36 14.11
C LYS A 104 1.88 -25.35 15.25
N GLY A 105 0.91 -25.46 16.17
CA GLY A 105 0.86 -24.57 17.33
C GLY A 105 2.09 -24.70 18.23
N GLN A 106 2.54 -25.92 18.49
CA GLN A 106 3.76 -26.19 19.26
C GLN A 106 5.01 -25.67 18.56
N LEU A 107 5.11 -25.85 17.24
CA LEU A 107 6.21 -25.29 16.43
C LEU A 107 6.24 -23.75 16.49
N LEU A 108 5.10 -23.11 16.69
CA LEU A 108 4.96 -21.66 16.88
C LEU A 108 5.08 -21.22 18.34
N GLY A 109 5.53 -22.11 19.24
CA GLY A 109 5.79 -21.78 20.64
C GLY A 109 4.56 -21.79 21.56
N MET A 110 3.42 -22.30 21.11
CA MET A 110 2.26 -22.50 21.98
C MET A 110 2.43 -23.72 22.88
N THR A 111 2.08 -23.59 24.16
CA THR A 111 1.93 -24.78 25.02
C THR A 111 0.68 -25.55 24.61
N ARG A 112 0.60 -26.84 24.96
CA ARG A 112 -0.61 -27.63 24.69
C ARG A 112 -1.88 -26.98 25.25
N ARG A 113 -1.78 -26.38 26.45
CA ARG A 113 -2.89 -25.65 27.09
C ARG A 113 -3.30 -24.39 26.32
N ASP A 114 -2.35 -23.68 25.72
CA ASP A 114 -2.65 -22.53 24.87
C ASP A 114 -3.46 -22.94 23.64
N ILE A 115 -3.06 -24.06 23.02
CA ILE A 115 -3.74 -24.61 21.84
C ILE A 115 -5.15 -25.07 22.23
N GLU A 116 -5.30 -25.82 23.32
CA GLU A 116 -6.62 -26.29 23.79
C GLU A 116 -7.57 -25.13 24.08
N ARG A 117 -7.07 -24.05 24.71
CA ARG A 117 -7.87 -22.84 24.99
C ARG A 117 -8.30 -22.09 23.73
N LYS A 118 -7.44 -22.05 22.71
CA LYS A 118 -7.68 -21.31 21.45
C LYS A 118 -8.25 -22.20 20.33
N PHE A 119 -8.47 -23.49 20.59
CA PHE A 119 -8.78 -24.47 19.56
C PHE A 119 -10.05 -24.08 18.79
N ASP A 120 -11.12 -23.76 19.51
CA ASP A 120 -12.41 -23.42 18.88
C ASP A 120 -12.33 -22.11 18.09
N GLU A 121 -11.57 -21.12 18.56
CA GLU A 121 -11.32 -19.86 17.84
C GLU A 121 -10.52 -20.10 16.54
N ILE A 122 -9.47 -20.92 16.61
CA ILE A 122 -8.66 -21.31 15.44
C ILE A 122 -9.55 -22.00 14.40
N VAL A 123 -10.38 -22.93 14.84
CA VAL A 123 -11.30 -23.67 13.98
C VAL A 123 -12.32 -22.73 13.34
N ALA A 124 -13.02 -21.92 14.16
CA ALA A 124 -14.02 -20.95 13.69
C ALA A 124 -13.45 -19.94 12.68
N PHE A 125 -12.23 -19.48 12.91
CA PHE A 125 -11.55 -18.56 11.99
C PHE A 125 -11.19 -19.25 10.66
N SER A 126 -10.76 -20.52 10.71
CA SER A 126 -10.40 -21.30 9.52
C SER A 126 -11.58 -21.62 8.62
N GLY A 127 -12.78 -21.81 9.20
CA GLY A 127 -13.98 -22.22 8.47
C GLY A 127 -13.86 -23.59 7.80
N ILE A 128 -13.14 -24.53 8.45
CA ILE A 128 -12.93 -25.91 7.97
C ILE A 128 -13.40 -26.98 8.99
N GLU A 129 -14.33 -26.63 9.86
CA GLU A 129 -14.88 -27.47 10.95
C GLU A 129 -15.19 -28.90 10.48
N SER A 130 -15.91 -29.02 9.37
CA SER A 130 -16.37 -30.29 8.80
C SER A 130 -15.24 -31.17 8.26
N PHE A 131 -14.03 -30.64 8.09
CA PHE A 131 -12.88 -31.33 7.50
C PHE A 131 -11.77 -31.61 8.51
N LEU A 132 -11.91 -31.22 9.78
CA LEU A 132 -10.87 -31.37 10.80
C LEU A 132 -10.42 -32.81 11.04
N GLY A 133 -11.31 -33.79 10.81
CA GLY A 133 -11.02 -35.21 10.94
C GLY A 133 -10.34 -35.82 9.70
N SER A 134 -10.25 -35.08 8.59
CA SER A 134 -9.60 -35.55 7.36
C SER A 134 -8.11 -35.22 7.38
N GLN A 135 -7.29 -36.10 6.78
CA GLN A 135 -5.86 -35.87 6.61
C GLN A 135 -5.59 -34.65 5.73
N VAL A 136 -4.60 -33.85 6.09
CA VAL A 136 -4.34 -32.55 5.44
C VAL A 136 -3.92 -32.70 3.98
N LYS A 137 -3.34 -33.83 3.56
CA LYS A 137 -3.07 -34.12 2.13
C LYS A 137 -4.33 -34.15 1.24
N HIS A 138 -5.52 -34.25 1.82
CA HIS A 138 -6.80 -34.19 1.10
C HIS A 138 -7.44 -32.79 1.11
N TYR A 139 -6.79 -31.80 1.73
CA TYR A 139 -7.27 -30.43 1.73
C TYR A 139 -7.03 -29.79 0.38
N SER A 140 -7.94 -28.93 -0.05
CA SER A 140 -7.60 -27.95 -1.09
C SER A 140 -6.55 -26.98 -0.58
N ASP A 141 -5.79 -26.35 -1.48
CA ASP A 141 -4.80 -25.32 -1.12
C ASP A 141 -5.43 -24.20 -0.27
N GLY A 142 -6.68 -23.83 -0.57
CA GLY A 142 -7.43 -22.85 0.22
C GLY A 142 -7.72 -23.31 1.64
N MET A 143 -8.14 -24.56 1.85
CA MET A 143 -8.34 -25.11 3.21
C MET A 143 -7.03 -25.20 3.98
N TYR A 144 -5.98 -25.66 3.30
CA TYR A 144 -4.64 -25.77 3.84
C TYR A 144 -4.13 -24.43 4.36
N LEU A 145 -4.18 -23.40 3.51
CA LEU A 145 -3.72 -22.06 3.84
C LEU A 145 -4.59 -21.44 4.94
N ARG A 146 -5.92 -21.55 4.85
CA ARG A 146 -6.83 -21.04 5.89
C ARG A 146 -6.49 -21.63 7.27
N LEU A 147 -6.32 -22.94 7.38
CA LEU A 147 -5.94 -23.57 8.65
C LEU A 147 -4.59 -23.06 9.16
N ALA A 148 -3.61 -23.00 8.27
CA ALA A 148 -2.27 -22.56 8.59
C ALA A 148 -2.23 -21.10 9.10
N PHE A 149 -2.96 -20.20 8.44
CA PHE A 149 -3.13 -18.81 8.88
C PHE A 149 -3.84 -18.72 10.22
N SER A 150 -4.86 -19.55 10.41
CA SER A 150 -5.63 -19.59 11.66
C SER A 150 -4.75 -19.93 12.84
N VAL A 151 -3.91 -20.95 12.73
CA VAL A 151 -2.98 -21.31 13.81
C VAL A 151 -1.95 -20.18 14.04
N ALA A 152 -1.43 -19.58 12.97
CA ALA A 152 -0.42 -18.51 13.06
C ALA A 152 -0.94 -17.24 13.76
N PHE A 153 -2.12 -16.74 13.42
CA PHE A 153 -2.67 -15.53 14.03
C PHE A 153 -3.08 -15.71 15.50
N HIS A 154 -3.22 -16.95 15.96
CA HIS A 154 -3.56 -17.28 17.34
C HIS A 154 -2.31 -17.63 18.17
N SER A 155 -1.09 -17.63 17.60
CA SER A 155 0.13 -17.84 18.37
C SER A 155 0.46 -16.62 19.27
N PRO A 156 1.04 -16.84 20.47
CA PRO A 156 1.57 -15.77 21.29
C PRO A 156 2.93 -15.34 20.72
N ALA A 157 2.99 -14.20 20.03
CA ALA A 157 4.25 -13.65 19.54
C ALA A 157 4.33 -12.15 19.86
N ALA A 158 5.48 -11.71 20.37
CA ALA A 158 5.74 -10.27 20.54
C ALA A 158 5.96 -9.57 19.20
N LEU A 159 6.47 -10.32 18.21
CA LEU A 159 6.77 -9.83 16.87
C LEU A 159 6.13 -10.71 15.79
N LEU A 160 5.38 -10.09 14.89
CA LEU A 160 4.75 -10.78 13.76
C LEU A 160 5.33 -10.27 12.44
N TYR A 161 5.84 -11.18 11.61
CA TYR A 161 6.29 -10.86 10.26
C TYR A 161 5.21 -11.24 9.25
N LEU A 162 4.75 -10.26 8.46
CA LEU A 162 3.72 -10.45 7.44
C LEU A 162 4.30 -10.20 6.05
N ASP A 163 4.05 -11.12 5.13
CA ASP A 163 4.23 -10.88 3.70
C ASP A 163 2.91 -10.50 3.05
N GLU A 164 2.96 -10.07 1.79
CA GLU A 164 1.77 -9.81 0.94
C GLU A 164 0.81 -11.03 0.85
N VAL A 165 1.28 -12.20 1.25
CA VAL A 165 0.57 -13.49 1.36
C VAL A 165 -0.64 -13.43 2.30
N VAL A 166 -0.84 -12.37 3.11
CA VAL A 166 -2.11 -12.15 3.85
C VAL A 166 -3.33 -12.07 2.90
N SER A 167 -3.10 -11.83 1.60
CA SER A 167 -4.13 -11.86 0.54
C SER A 167 -4.55 -13.26 0.05
N VAL A 168 -4.05 -14.34 0.65
CA VAL A 168 -4.36 -15.70 0.20
C VAL A 168 -5.71 -16.20 0.74
N GLY A 169 -6.50 -16.82 -0.14
CA GLY A 169 -7.84 -17.32 0.16
C GLY A 169 -8.91 -16.65 -0.71
N ASP A 170 -10.17 -17.02 -0.49
CA ASP A 170 -11.30 -16.33 -1.11
C ASP A 170 -11.52 -14.92 -0.51
N ALA A 171 -12.40 -14.14 -1.14
CA ALA A 171 -12.68 -12.77 -0.70
C ALA A 171 -13.18 -12.69 0.74
N GLN A 172 -13.93 -13.69 1.23
CA GLN A 172 -14.44 -13.70 2.59
C GLN A 172 -13.32 -13.93 3.59
N PHE A 173 -12.40 -14.86 3.31
CA PHE A 173 -11.25 -15.11 4.17
C PHE A 173 -10.29 -13.92 4.21
N ARG A 174 -10.08 -13.23 3.08
CA ARG A 174 -9.26 -11.99 3.07
C ARG A 174 -9.81 -10.93 4.01
N ILE A 175 -11.13 -10.69 3.99
CA ILE A 175 -11.77 -9.73 4.91
C ILE A 175 -11.53 -10.13 6.37
N LYS A 176 -11.77 -11.41 6.70
CA LYS A 176 -11.49 -11.95 8.05
C LYS A 176 -10.02 -11.79 8.45
N ALA A 177 -9.08 -12.05 7.53
CA ALA A 177 -7.65 -11.92 7.78
C ALA A 177 -7.25 -10.46 8.06
N HIS A 178 -7.75 -9.51 7.28
CA HIS A 178 -7.52 -8.08 7.55
C HIS A 178 -8.09 -7.64 8.90
N GLU A 179 -9.31 -8.06 9.24
CA GLU A 179 -9.90 -7.78 10.56
C GLU A 179 -9.08 -8.37 11.70
N LYS A 180 -8.58 -9.61 11.52
CA LYS A 180 -7.71 -10.26 12.51
C LYS A 180 -6.37 -9.54 12.65
N VAL A 181 -5.76 -9.07 11.57
CA VAL A 181 -4.56 -8.23 11.64
C VAL A 181 -4.84 -6.97 12.45
N ARG A 182 -5.96 -6.28 12.20
CA ARG A 182 -6.35 -5.09 12.98
C ARG A 182 -6.60 -5.41 14.46
N GLU A 183 -7.16 -6.57 14.77
CA GLU A 183 -7.30 -7.06 16.15
C GLU A 183 -5.93 -7.29 16.81
N VAL A 184 -5.01 -7.95 16.11
CA VAL A 184 -3.63 -8.22 16.59
C VAL A 184 -2.88 -6.90 16.84
N ILE A 185 -3.03 -5.91 15.96
CA ILE A 185 -2.48 -4.56 16.14
C ILE A 185 -3.08 -3.89 17.38
N ARG A 186 -4.42 -3.92 17.56
CA ARG A 186 -5.09 -3.36 18.73
C ARG A 186 -4.67 -4.01 20.05
N ASN A 187 -4.26 -5.27 20.01
CA ASN A 187 -3.74 -6.00 21.16
C ASN A 187 -2.27 -5.63 21.50
N GLY A 188 -1.64 -4.74 20.73
CA GLY A 188 -0.29 -4.22 20.99
C GLY A 188 0.85 -5.09 20.47
N THR A 189 0.56 -6.04 19.58
CA THR A 189 1.60 -6.85 18.91
C THR A 189 2.42 -5.98 17.97
N THR A 190 3.75 -6.05 18.05
CA THR A 190 4.63 -5.41 17.07
C THR A 190 4.59 -6.19 15.76
N ILE A 191 4.47 -5.49 14.64
CA ILE A 191 4.37 -6.11 13.32
C ILE A 191 5.42 -5.51 12.39
N VAL A 192 6.06 -6.34 11.58
CA VAL A 192 6.83 -5.92 10.41
C VAL A 192 6.17 -6.53 9.18
N MET A 193 5.74 -5.70 8.25
CA MET A 193 5.02 -6.15 7.06
C MET A 193 5.63 -5.62 5.78
N VAL A 194 5.58 -6.43 4.72
CA VAL A 194 5.82 -5.98 3.34
C VAL A 194 4.48 -5.97 2.62
N SER A 195 4.15 -4.86 1.97
CA SER A 195 2.98 -4.78 1.09
C SER A 195 3.32 -3.94 -0.14
N HIS A 196 2.75 -4.34 -1.27
CA HIS A 196 2.77 -3.56 -2.50
C HIS A 196 1.55 -2.62 -2.60
N GLN A 197 0.58 -2.75 -1.68
CA GLN A 197 -0.61 -1.89 -1.61
C GLN A 197 -0.36 -0.75 -0.62
N MET A 198 -0.25 0.49 -1.13
CA MET A 198 -0.01 1.67 -0.27
C MET A 198 -1.20 1.95 0.66
N SER A 199 -2.41 1.55 0.30
CA SER A 199 -3.59 1.58 1.17
C SER A 199 -3.37 0.78 2.46
N GLU A 200 -2.84 -0.44 2.40
CA GLU A 200 -2.56 -1.24 3.60
C GLU A 200 -1.47 -0.61 4.46
N ILE A 201 -0.42 -0.09 3.83
CA ILE A 201 0.68 0.59 4.53
C ILE A 201 0.15 1.82 5.27
N THR A 202 -0.64 2.66 4.60
CA THR A 202 -1.19 3.89 5.19
C THR A 202 -2.27 3.63 6.24
N ASP A 203 -3.02 2.53 6.11
CA ASP A 203 -4.08 2.13 7.05
C ASP A 203 -3.54 1.46 8.32
N LEU A 204 -2.56 0.55 8.18
CA LEU A 204 -2.13 -0.32 9.28
C LEU A 204 -0.83 0.13 9.95
N CYS A 205 0.07 0.80 9.22
CA CYS A 205 1.41 1.05 9.73
C CYS A 205 1.48 2.36 10.53
N THR A 206 2.17 2.31 11.67
CA THR A 206 2.56 3.48 12.46
C THR A 206 3.89 4.07 11.96
N GLN A 207 4.74 3.21 11.41
CA GLN A 207 6.02 3.59 10.81
C GLN A 207 6.27 2.86 9.49
N VAL A 208 7.11 3.44 8.64
CA VAL A 208 7.50 2.84 7.37
C VAL A 208 8.99 2.96 7.17
N ALA A 209 9.60 1.88 6.67
CA ALA A 209 10.96 1.81 6.18
C ALA A 209 10.95 1.77 4.64
N PHE A 210 11.52 2.80 4.00
CA PHE A 210 11.68 2.88 2.56
C PHE A 210 13.05 2.33 2.14
N LEU A 211 13.03 1.24 1.39
CA LEU A 211 14.21 0.62 0.78
C LEU A 211 14.36 1.04 -0.68
N GLU A 212 15.59 1.36 -1.07
CA GLU A 212 15.99 1.51 -2.47
C GLU A 212 17.33 0.84 -2.73
N LYS A 213 17.40 0.01 -3.78
CA LYS A 213 18.63 -0.68 -4.21
C LYS A 213 19.39 -1.37 -3.05
N GLY A 214 18.64 -1.97 -2.11
CA GLY A 214 19.19 -2.65 -0.95
C GLY A 214 19.62 -1.76 0.21
N ARG A 215 19.34 -0.45 0.19
CA ARG A 215 19.67 0.50 1.26
C ARG A 215 18.42 1.05 1.92
N LEU A 216 18.51 1.39 3.21
CA LEU A 216 17.46 2.07 3.95
C LEU A 216 17.59 3.57 3.71
N GLU A 217 16.74 4.10 2.84
CA GLU A 217 16.76 5.51 2.46
C GLU A 217 16.09 6.39 3.52
N MET A 218 15.00 5.90 4.10
CA MET A 218 14.24 6.62 5.10
C MET A 218 13.47 5.65 6.00
N ILE A 219 13.39 5.96 7.29
CA ILE A 219 12.47 5.30 8.22
C ILE A 219 11.84 6.34 9.13
N GLY A 220 10.55 6.21 9.41
CA GLY A 220 9.84 7.15 10.28
C GLY A 220 8.33 6.98 10.20
N ALA A 221 7.59 8.04 10.56
CA ALA A 221 6.14 8.05 10.47
C ALA A 221 5.67 7.75 9.04
N THR A 222 4.59 6.98 8.92
CA THR A 222 4.09 6.40 7.67
C THR A 222 3.92 7.42 6.55
N MET A 223 3.18 8.51 6.79
CA MET A 223 2.84 9.47 5.72
C MET A 223 4.05 10.20 5.12
N PRO A 224 4.95 10.83 5.92
CA PRO A 224 6.16 11.46 5.35
C PRO A 224 7.04 10.52 4.52
N VAL A 225 7.17 9.26 4.94
CA VAL A 225 7.99 8.27 4.22
C VAL A 225 7.31 7.83 2.93
N VAL A 226 5.99 7.61 2.95
CA VAL A 226 5.20 7.31 1.75
C VAL A 226 5.23 8.47 0.76
N GLU A 227 5.09 9.72 1.22
CA GLU A 227 5.23 10.92 0.39
C GLU A 227 6.60 10.95 -0.31
N THR A 228 7.69 10.75 0.45
CA THR A 228 9.05 10.73 -0.09
C THR A 228 9.28 9.60 -1.11
N TYR A 229 8.80 8.40 -0.80
CA TYR A 229 8.87 7.26 -1.72
C TYR A 229 8.17 7.58 -3.04
N MET A 230 6.99 8.19 -2.95
CA MET A 230 6.18 8.45 -4.11
C MET A 230 6.67 9.64 -4.94
N ASP A 231 7.24 10.67 -4.31
CA ASP A 231 7.94 11.74 -5.04
C ASP A 231 9.05 11.14 -5.93
N ARG A 232 9.78 10.12 -5.45
CA ARG A 232 10.77 9.39 -6.26
C ARG A 232 10.13 8.57 -7.38
N VAL A 233 9.01 7.90 -7.10
CA VAL A 233 8.26 7.13 -8.13
C VAL A 233 7.77 8.07 -9.23
N LEU A 234 7.15 9.19 -8.87
CA LEU A 234 6.65 10.19 -9.82
C LEU A 234 7.77 10.83 -10.63
N ALA A 235 8.92 11.15 -10.01
CA ALA A 235 10.06 11.69 -10.73
C ALA A 235 10.65 10.71 -11.76
N GLY A 236 10.51 9.39 -11.53
CA GLY A 236 10.94 8.34 -12.45
C GLY A 236 9.94 8.02 -13.57
N ILE A 237 8.66 8.30 -13.36
CA ILE A 237 7.62 8.23 -14.40
C ILE A 237 7.71 9.54 -15.19
N GLY A 238 8.57 9.57 -16.22
CA GLY A 238 8.74 10.74 -17.06
C GLY A 238 7.41 11.34 -17.53
N LYS A 239 7.35 12.67 -17.60
CA LYS A 239 6.24 13.51 -18.13
C LYS A 239 5.95 13.27 -19.62
N GLU A 240 6.30 12.13 -20.20
CA GLU A 240 6.10 11.88 -21.61
C GLU A 240 4.68 11.40 -21.84
N LEU A 241 3.77 12.38 -21.91
CA LEU A 241 2.59 12.26 -22.74
C LEU A 241 3.11 11.95 -24.14
N ILE A 242 3.12 10.68 -24.54
CA ILE A 242 3.45 10.30 -25.91
C ILE A 242 2.38 10.99 -26.76
N PRO A 243 2.72 11.98 -27.60
CA PRO A 243 1.72 12.68 -28.38
C PRO A 243 1.07 11.65 -29.28
N SER A 244 -0.20 11.32 -29.03
CA SER A 244 -0.95 10.49 -29.95
C SER A 244 -1.48 11.41 -31.03
N GLU A 245 -0.73 11.52 -32.13
CA GLU A 245 -1.25 12.10 -33.34
C GLU A 245 -2.18 11.08 -33.98
N LYS A 246 -3.44 11.05 -33.53
CA LYS A 246 -4.54 10.42 -34.25
C LYS A 246 -5.12 11.53 -35.09
N GLY A 247 -5.11 11.41 -36.43
CA GLY A 247 -5.26 12.50 -37.43
C GLY A 247 -6.43 13.51 -37.30
N PHE A 248 -7.22 13.47 -36.24
CA PHE A 248 -8.22 14.45 -35.82
C PHE A 248 -7.69 15.49 -34.81
N TYR A 249 -6.73 15.14 -33.94
CA TYR A 249 -6.23 16.04 -32.89
C TYR A 249 -4.84 15.65 -32.36
N LYS A 250 -4.26 16.53 -31.54
CA LYS A 250 -3.05 16.31 -30.74
C LYS A 250 -3.19 16.98 -29.38
N VAL A 251 -2.98 16.23 -28.29
CA VAL A 251 -2.83 16.81 -26.94
C VAL A 251 -1.36 17.21 -26.76
N HIS A 252 -1.12 18.49 -26.51
CA HIS A 252 0.23 19.04 -26.32
C HIS A 252 0.68 18.94 -24.87
N GLU A 253 -0.20 19.31 -23.93
CA GLU A 253 0.13 19.35 -22.52
C GLU A 253 -1.13 19.17 -21.67
N VAL A 254 -0.98 18.49 -20.53
CA VAL A 254 -1.97 18.45 -19.46
C VAL A 254 -1.29 18.98 -18.21
N GLU A 255 -1.76 20.10 -17.69
CA GLU A 255 -1.22 20.77 -16.52
C GLU A 255 -2.21 20.73 -15.36
N VAL A 256 -1.67 20.67 -14.14
CA VAL A 256 -2.44 20.83 -12.89
C VAL A 256 -1.78 21.90 -12.05
N SER A 257 -2.59 22.79 -11.47
CA SER A 257 -2.11 23.85 -10.57
C SER A 257 -3.19 24.24 -9.56
N ALA A 258 -2.80 24.88 -8.46
CA ALA A 258 -3.77 25.55 -7.60
C ALA A 258 -4.35 26.78 -8.34
N VAL A 259 -5.66 26.99 -8.25
CA VAL A 259 -6.34 28.10 -8.92
C VAL A 259 -5.69 29.43 -8.52
N GLY A 260 -5.27 30.21 -9.51
CA GLY A 260 -4.63 31.51 -9.30
C GLY A 260 -3.13 31.46 -8.92
N LYS A 261 -2.50 30.28 -8.93
CA LYS A 261 -1.06 30.13 -8.69
C LYS A 261 -0.29 29.70 -9.95
N PRO A 262 1.04 29.92 -9.99
CA PRO A 262 1.90 29.35 -11.03
C PRO A 262 1.87 27.83 -11.04
N LYS A 263 2.18 27.22 -12.19
CA LYS A 263 2.10 25.75 -12.37
C LYS A 263 3.01 24.93 -11.48
N ASP A 264 4.15 25.50 -11.08
CA ASP A 264 5.13 24.83 -10.23
C ASP A 264 4.92 25.09 -8.73
N ALA A 265 3.85 25.84 -8.38
CA ALA A 265 3.53 26.09 -6.98
C ALA A 265 2.97 24.81 -6.32
N GLU A 266 3.32 24.61 -5.04
CA GLU A 266 2.73 23.53 -4.24
C GLU A 266 1.21 23.71 -4.11
N ILE A 267 0.49 22.59 -4.23
CA ILE A 267 -0.95 22.51 -4.05
C ILE A 267 -1.21 22.04 -2.63
N TRP A 268 -1.97 22.81 -1.87
CA TRP A 268 -2.27 22.52 -0.47
C TRP A 268 -3.71 22.03 -0.28
N VAL A 269 -3.94 21.28 0.80
CA VAL A 269 -5.29 20.90 1.20
C VAL A 269 -6.14 22.16 1.40
N GLY A 270 -7.38 22.11 0.90
CA GLY A 270 -8.33 23.22 0.94
C GLY A 270 -8.31 24.10 -0.30
N GLU A 271 -7.29 24.02 -1.15
CA GLU A 271 -7.21 24.80 -2.38
C GLU A 271 -8.10 24.22 -3.49
N ALA A 272 -8.65 25.10 -4.33
CA ALA A 272 -9.24 24.69 -5.60
C ALA A 272 -8.14 24.36 -6.59
N ILE A 273 -8.35 23.34 -7.42
CA ILE A 273 -7.33 22.82 -8.34
C ILE A 273 -7.83 22.99 -9.76
N GLU A 274 -7.01 23.62 -10.59
CA GLU A 274 -7.26 23.81 -12.01
C GLU A 274 -6.51 22.76 -12.83
N ILE A 275 -7.24 22.08 -13.71
CA ILE A 275 -6.71 21.18 -14.73
C ILE A 275 -6.81 21.92 -16.06
N ARG A 276 -5.70 22.06 -16.78
CA ARG A 276 -5.68 22.66 -18.12
C ARG A 276 -5.17 21.64 -19.14
N VAL A 277 -5.89 21.52 -20.24
CA VAL A 277 -5.53 20.65 -21.36
C VAL A 277 -5.33 21.53 -22.59
N ASP A 278 -4.12 21.52 -23.12
CA ASP A 278 -3.78 22.15 -24.39
C ASP A 278 -3.94 21.11 -25.51
N ILE A 279 -4.88 21.36 -26.42
CA ILE A 279 -5.25 20.45 -27.48
C ILE A 279 -5.33 21.18 -28.82
N GLU A 280 -4.70 20.62 -29.84
CA GLU A 280 -4.82 21.06 -31.21
C GLU A 280 -5.74 20.14 -31.98
N LYS A 281 -6.69 20.73 -32.71
CA LYS A 281 -7.69 20.05 -33.51
C LYS A 281 -7.37 20.25 -34.98
N PHE A 282 -7.33 19.16 -35.74
CA PHE A 282 -7.03 19.21 -37.18
C PHE A 282 -8.28 19.24 -38.07
N VAL A 283 -9.46 18.94 -37.52
CA VAL A 283 -10.72 18.82 -38.28
C VAL A 283 -11.78 19.77 -37.76
N ALA A 284 -12.40 20.55 -38.64
CA ALA A 284 -13.52 21.44 -38.32
C ALA A 284 -14.87 20.71 -38.21
N GLY A 285 -15.89 21.35 -37.62
CA GLY A 285 -17.28 20.89 -37.70
C GLY A 285 -17.63 19.68 -36.83
N ILE A 286 -16.68 19.17 -36.05
CA ILE A 286 -16.92 18.13 -35.03
C ILE A 286 -16.86 18.72 -33.62
N SER A 287 -17.45 18.03 -32.65
CA SER A 287 -17.24 18.32 -31.23
C SER A 287 -16.11 17.44 -30.68
N MET A 288 -15.35 17.96 -29.72
CA MET A 288 -14.35 17.20 -28.97
C MET A 288 -14.60 17.36 -27.47
N GLU A 289 -14.92 16.25 -26.82
CA GLU A 289 -15.16 16.20 -25.39
C GLU A 289 -13.96 15.59 -24.67
N LEU A 290 -13.70 16.09 -23.48
CA LEU A 290 -12.75 15.51 -22.56
C LEU A 290 -13.50 14.82 -21.42
N VAL A 291 -13.14 13.59 -21.11
CA VAL A 291 -13.55 12.90 -19.87
C VAL A 291 -12.34 12.79 -18.97
N LEU A 292 -12.45 13.42 -17.80
CA LEU A 292 -11.41 13.44 -16.78
C LEU A 292 -11.71 12.37 -15.73
N PHE A 293 -10.71 11.58 -15.38
CA PHE A 293 -10.74 10.68 -14.24
C PHE A 293 -9.68 11.11 -13.25
N LEU A 294 -10.08 11.52 -12.05
CA LEU A 294 -9.14 11.66 -10.93
C LEU A 294 -8.95 10.30 -10.29
N VAL A 295 -7.70 9.91 -10.12
CA VAL A 295 -7.32 8.61 -9.58
C VAL A 295 -6.35 8.82 -8.44
N ASP A 296 -6.51 8.03 -7.38
CA ASP A 296 -5.58 8.04 -6.26
C ASP A 296 -4.27 7.29 -6.59
N ILE A 297 -3.38 7.27 -5.61
CA ILE A 297 -2.12 6.53 -5.65
C ILE A 297 -2.31 5.01 -5.89
N ASN A 298 -3.41 4.43 -5.43
CA ASN A 298 -3.70 3.00 -5.52
C ASN A 298 -4.38 2.63 -6.86
N GLY A 299 -4.71 3.62 -7.70
CA GLY A 299 -5.44 3.39 -8.95
C GLY A 299 -6.96 3.42 -8.80
N PHE A 300 -7.49 3.78 -7.62
CA PHE A 300 -8.92 3.95 -7.41
C PHE A 300 -9.39 5.26 -8.04
N LYS A 301 -10.41 5.17 -8.91
CA LYS A 301 -11.07 6.33 -9.49
C LYS A 301 -11.88 7.04 -8.41
N ILE A 302 -11.50 8.27 -8.10
CA ILE A 302 -12.11 9.12 -7.08
C ILE A 302 -13.28 9.90 -7.67
N LEU A 303 -13.09 10.48 -8.85
CA LEU A 303 -14.13 11.18 -9.58
C LEU A 303 -13.98 10.94 -11.08
N THR A 304 -15.11 10.94 -11.76
CA THR A 304 -15.19 11.01 -13.22
C THR A 304 -16.04 12.22 -13.57
N ASP A 305 -15.56 13.09 -14.45
CA ASP A 305 -16.36 14.23 -14.91
C ASP A 305 -16.08 14.60 -16.36
N SER A 306 -17.09 15.17 -17.02
CA SER A 306 -17.01 15.73 -18.37
C SER A 306 -18.11 16.76 -18.59
N TYR A 307 -17.83 17.79 -19.41
CA TYR A 307 -18.87 18.67 -19.92
C TYR A 307 -19.94 17.90 -20.71
N GLY A 308 -19.56 16.81 -21.40
CA GLY A 308 -20.47 15.91 -22.12
C GLY A 308 -21.54 15.24 -21.23
N MET A 309 -21.31 15.16 -19.91
CA MET A 309 -22.21 14.49 -18.97
C MET A 309 -23.28 15.43 -18.38
N ARG A 310 -23.40 16.68 -18.87
CA ARG A 310 -24.35 17.66 -18.32
C ARG A 310 -25.76 17.44 -18.86
N LYS A 311 -26.79 17.58 -18.01
CA LYS A 311 -28.21 17.38 -18.35
C LYS A 311 -28.69 18.18 -19.57
N ASN A 312 -28.14 19.37 -19.78
CA ASN A 312 -28.45 20.25 -20.92
C ASN A 312 -27.22 20.43 -21.83
N TYR A 313 -26.43 19.37 -22.00
CA TYR A 313 -25.25 19.40 -22.84
C TYR A 313 -25.61 19.84 -24.27
N LYS A 314 -24.74 20.67 -24.83
CA LYS A 314 -24.77 21.08 -26.23
C LYS A 314 -23.36 20.87 -26.79
N PRO A 315 -23.19 20.13 -27.89
CA PRO A 315 -21.90 19.97 -28.53
C PRO A 315 -21.27 21.32 -28.83
N ILE A 316 -20.03 21.50 -28.36
CA ILE A 316 -19.22 22.67 -28.71
C ILE A 316 -18.53 22.35 -30.02
N ILE A 317 -19.19 22.70 -31.12
CA ILE A 317 -18.65 22.54 -32.46
C ILE A 317 -17.68 23.68 -32.74
N THR A 318 -16.43 23.35 -33.02
CA THR A 318 -15.36 24.32 -33.30
C THR A 318 -14.73 24.11 -34.66
N GLU A 319 -14.08 25.15 -35.18
CA GLU A 319 -13.15 25.04 -36.32
C GLU A 319 -11.90 24.24 -35.93
N SER A 320 -11.03 23.94 -36.92
CA SER A 320 -9.68 23.47 -36.62
C SER A 320 -8.86 24.58 -35.95
N GLY A 321 -7.89 24.21 -35.12
CA GLY A 321 -7.06 25.15 -34.37
C GLY A 321 -6.65 24.62 -33.00
N ARG A 322 -5.91 25.46 -32.27
CA ARG A 322 -5.45 25.16 -30.91
C ARG A 322 -6.42 25.71 -29.88
N PHE A 323 -6.75 24.90 -28.88
CA PHE A 323 -7.71 25.19 -27.84
C PHE A 323 -7.10 24.87 -26.48
N GLN A 324 -7.50 25.65 -25.48
CA GLN A 324 -7.26 25.34 -24.09
C GLN A 324 -8.60 25.01 -23.44
N ILE A 325 -8.69 23.83 -22.85
CA ILE A 325 -9.86 23.38 -22.10
C ILE A 325 -9.45 23.31 -20.64
N SER A 326 -10.21 23.95 -19.76
CA SER A 326 -9.97 23.92 -18.33
C SER A 326 -11.15 23.34 -17.56
N ALA A 327 -10.83 22.66 -16.46
CA ALA A 327 -11.79 22.18 -15.48
C ALA A 327 -11.27 22.48 -14.07
N THR A 328 -12.18 22.73 -13.13
CA THR A 328 -11.82 23.07 -11.75
C THR A 328 -12.36 22.02 -10.79
N ILE A 329 -11.48 21.42 -10.01
CA ILE A 329 -11.84 20.66 -8.82
C ILE A 329 -12.11 21.67 -7.70
N PRO A 330 -13.28 21.63 -7.05
CA PRO A 330 -13.62 22.55 -5.96
C PRO A 330 -12.64 22.49 -4.79
N ALA A 331 -12.46 23.64 -4.12
CA ALA A 331 -11.78 23.74 -2.85
C ALA A 331 -12.35 22.77 -1.80
N ASN A 332 -11.50 22.32 -0.87
CA ASN A 332 -11.86 21.37 0.19
C ASN A 332 -12.44 20.03 -0.32
N LEU A 333 -12.13 19.60 -1.54
CA LEU A 333 -12.55 18.27 -2.01
C LEU A 333 -11.54 17.20 -1.62
N LEU A 334 -10.26 17.41 -1.94
CA LEU A 334 -9.21 16.41 -1.81
C LEU A 334 -8.46 16.56 -0.48
N ASN A 335 -8.08 15.42 0.09
CA ASN A 335 -7.16 15.37 1.21
C ASN A 335 -5.70 15.36 0.72
N ARG A 336 -4.74 15.40 1.64
CA ARG A 336 -3.33 15.19 1.30
C ARG A 336 -3.15 13.85 0.60
N GLY A 337 -2.27 13.81 -0.39
CA GLY A 337 -2.02 12.59 -1.14
C GLY A 337 -1.50 12.86 -2.53
N ILE A 338 -1.34 11.78 -3.28
CA ILE A 338 -0.88 11.82 -4.66
C ILE A 338 -2.01 11.37 -5.57
N TYR A 339 -2.20 12.14 -6.61
CA TYR A 339 -3.30 12.03 -7.52
C TYR A 339 -2.80 12.02 -8.96
N ARG A 340 -3.55 11.35 -9.81
CA ARG A 340 -3.30 11.27 -11.24
C ARG A 340 -4.57 11.63 -11.99
N ILE A 341 -4.42 12.30 -13.12
CA ILE A 341 -5.49 12.54 -14.07
C ILE A 341 -5.32 11.55 -15.21
N HIS A 342 -6.34 10.75 -15.46
CA HIS A 342 -6.49 10.11 -16.78
C HIS A 342 -7.40 10.97 -17.63
N LEU A 343 -7.05 11.08 -18.91
CA LEU A 343 -7.79 11.87 -19.88
C LEU A 343 -8.31 10.96 -20.99
N THR A 344 -9.58 11.05 -21.31
CA THR A 344 -10.16 10.43 -22.50
C THR A 344 -10.65 11.51 -23.44
N VAL A 345 -10.30 11.40 -24.72
CA VAL A 345 -10.79 12.32 -25.76
C VAL A 345 -11.87 11.60 -26.54
N CYS A 346 -13.05 12.21 -26.57
CA CYS A 346 -14.21 11.71 -27.31
C CYS A 346 -14.55 12.66 -28.47
N ARG A 347 -15.18 12.09 -29.49
CA ARG A 347 -15.80 12.80 -30.60
C ARG A 347 -17.30 12.58 -30.55
N ASN A 348 -18.08 13.65 -30.71
CA ASN A 348 -19.54 13.59 -30.82
C ASN A 348 -20.17 12.74 -29.70
N GLU A 349 -19.75 13.02 -28.47
CA GLU A 349 -20.22 12.39 -27.21
C GLU A 349 -19.79 10.93 -26.98
N ASN A 350 -19.91 10.05 -27.97
CA ASN A 350 -19.88 8.59 -27.76
C ASN A 350 -18.67 7.88 -28.37
N GLU A 351 -17.96 8.52 -29.29
CA GLU A 351 -16.83 7.89 -29.95
C GLU A 351 -15.54 8.23 -29.21
N VAL A 352 -15.04 7.25 -28.45
CA VAL A 352 -13.73 7.36 -27.80
C VAL A 352 -12.64 7.34 -28.87
N LEU A 353 -11.88 8.43 -28.98
CA LEU A 353 -10.73 8.51 -29.87
C LEU A 353 -9.46 8.00 -29.18
N ASP A 354 -9.25 8.32 -27.90
CA ASP A 354 -8.08 7.87 -27.16
C ASP A 354 -8.20 7.92 -25.63
N HIS A 355 -7.30 7.20 -24.97
CA HIS A 355 -7.15 7.18 -23.52
C HIS A 355 -5.69 7.46 -23.13
N PHE A 356 -5.48 8.59 -22.46
CA PHE A 356 -4.21 8.94 -21.84
C PHE A 356 -4.27 8.52 -20.37
N MET A 357 -3.71 7.35 -20.09
CA MET A 357 -3.47 6.90 -18.72
C MET A 357 -2.32 7.73 -18.13
N ASP A 358 -2.47 8.12 -16.87
CA ASP A 358 -1.50 8.97 -16.14
C ASP A 358 -1.07 10.23 -16.89
N ALA A 359 -2.01 10.90 -17.56
CA ALA A 359 -1.75 12.11 -18.37
C ALA A 359 -0.99 13.19 -17.59
N VAL A 360 -1.28 13.33 -16.29
CA VAL A 360 -0.50 14.15 -15.37
C VAL A 360 -0.67 13.64 -13.94
N SER A 361 0.39 13.79 -13.14
CA SER A 361 0.37 13.50 -11.71
C SER A 361 0.63 14.78 -10.91
N PHE A 362 0.05 14.87 -9.72
CA PHE A 362 0.25 15.97 -8.80
C PHE A 362 0.08 15.53 -7.34
N GLN A 363 0.62 16.31 -6.42
CA GLN A 363 0.56 16.05 -4.99
C GLN A 363 -0.19 17.17 -4.29
N VAL A 364 -1.12 16.81 -3.40
CA VAL A 364 -1.76 17.73 -2.46
C VAL A 364 -1.07 17.58 -1.11
N ARG A 365 -0.53 18.68 -0.59
CA ARG A 365 0.24 18.72 0.66
C ARG A 365 -0.60 19.23 1.82
N MET A 366 -0.28 18.77 3.02
CA MET A 366 -0.87 19.29 4.26
C MET A 366 0.13 20.21 4.97
N PRO A 367 -0.25 21.46 5.33
CA PRO A 367 0.59 22.39 6.08
C PRO A 367 1.11 21.75 7.36
N ALA A 368 2.36 22.06 7.75
CA ALA A 368 2.99 21.46 8.92
C ALA A 368 2.21 21.71 10.22
N GLU A 369 1.58 22.88 10.35
CA GLU A 369 0.78 23.28 11.51
C GLU A 369 -0.47 22.40 11.68
N GLU A 370 -1.17 22.07 10.58
CA GLU A 370 -2.31 21.14 10.60
C GLU A 370 -1.90 19.69 10.85
N ARG A 371 -0.64 19.31 10.60
CA ARG A 371 -0.14 17.95 10.93
C ARG A 371 -0.19 17.68 12.43
N ASP A 372 -0.05 18.72 13.25
CA ASP A 372 -0.02 18.64 14.71
C ASP A 372 -1.39 18.80 15.38
N GLU A 373 -2.35 19.47 14.75
CA GLU A 373 -3.71 19.63 15.31
C GLU A 373 -4.59 18.38 15.06
N ILE A 374 -4.35 17.66 13.97
CA ILE A 374 -5.10 16.44 13.60
C ILE A 374 -4.54 15.19 14.32
N ARG A 375 -3.67 15.37 15.32
CA ARG A 375 -2.94 14.30 16.05
C ARG A 375 -3.80 13.14 16.59
N PHE A 376 -5.11 13.32 16.76
CA PHE A 376 -5.99 12.28 17.30
C PHE A 376 -6.53 11.27 16.28
N PHE A 377 -6.44 11.53 14.97
CA PHE A 377 -6.93 10.58 13.96
C PHE A 377 -6.00 10.52 12.74
N SER A 378 -5.62 9.31 12.33
CA SER A 378 -5.08 9.08 10.98
C SER A 378 -6.18 9.34 9.96
N ILE A 379 -6.30 10.57 9.46
CA ILE A 379 -7.20 10.87 8.35
C ILE A 379 -6.60 10.27 7.08
N ASN A 380 -6.99 9.02 6.80
CA ASN A 380 -6.59 8.23 5.64
C ASN A 380 -7.64 8.29 4.50
N SER A 381 -8.58 9.24 4.56
CA SER A 381 -9.58 9.41 3.50
C SER A 381 -9.01 10.20 2.33
N VAL A 382 -9.49 9.87 1.13
CA VAL A 382 -9.14 10.59 -0.10
C VAL A 382 -9.88 11.92 -0.21
N LEU A 383 -11.13 11.96 0.25
CA LEU A 383 -11.97 13.16 0.25
C LEU A 383 -11.94 13.86 1.61
N ARG A 384 -11.99 15.20 1.61
CA ARG A 384 -12.05 16.09 2.80
C ARG A 384 -13.19 17.11 2.69
N VAL A 385 -14.37 16.65 2.25
CA VAL A 385 -15.55 17.52 2.09
C VAL A 385 -16.05 18.01 3.45
N PRO A 386 -16.21 19.32 3.66
CA PRO A 386 -16.78 19.85 4.90
C PRO A 386 -18.27 19.48 4.96
N LEU A 387 -18.62 18.57 5.88
CA LEU A 387 -20.00 18.18 6.12
C LEU A 387 -20.70 19.20 7.01
N LYS A 388 -22.00 19.45 6.75
CA LYS A 388 -22.85 20.27 7.62
C LYS A 388 -23.34 19.41 8.78
N TRP A 389 -23.03 19.82 10.01
CA TRP A 389 -23.48 19.15 11.23
C TRP A 389 -24.56 20.00 11.91
N GLU A 390 -25.69 19.38 12.23
CA GLU A 390 -26.78 20.02 12.97
C GLU A 390 -27.00 19.22 14.25
N PHE A 391 -26.94 19.90 15.40
CA PHE A 391 -27.17 19.29 16.71
C PHE A 391 -28.56 19.71 17.20
N GLN A 392 -29.41 18.72 17.46
CA GLN A 392 -30.70 18.93 18.10
C GLN A 392 -30.60 18.38 19.54
N ASN A 393 -30.91 19.22 20.53
CA ASN A 393 -31.15 18.76 21.90
C ASN A 393 -32.64 18.42 22.02
N GLU A 394 -32.95 17.23 22.53
CA GLU A 394 -34.31 16.86 22.96
C GLU A 394 -34.76 17.65 24.18
#